data_AF-T1GUA6-F1
#
_entry.id   AF-T1GUA6-F1
#
_cell.length_a   1.000
_cell.length_b   1.000
_cell.length_c   1.000
_cell.angle_alpha   90.00
_cell.angle_beta   90.00
_cell.angle_gamma   90.00
#
_symmetry.space_group_name_H-M   'P 1'
#
loop_
_entity.id
_entity.type
_entity.pdbx_description
1 polymer ?
#
loop_
_entity_poly.entity_id
_entity_poly.type
_entity_poly.pdbx_seq_one_letter_code
_entity_poly.pdbx_strand_id
1 'polypeptide(L)'
;MCRWVDRLDCVRRIHKGTAHFGVFSAEDLVAARWASTEILVTNEMRFHDTNFEYEIVTVVNNEADIHSAHDLKGSKLCHPGLGLEGHWSEVLGNYLENVMVQKTCDENISIVEDRFRSASKFFGPSCKAGPWVPDPNQDRILKSKYYSLCQMCYDPYRCAIGDKHWGRRGALYCLTSGEGEVSWARLDDVRSHFGFSGLKAEANPDDYSFLCPDGHLQPLNSTQPCVWVSKPWPAIAARRSHAAYIQDLVMKLSHDDPNSWDNALLSLLESYHVKIQPLDNTIPIDDYLDQAVGFQSAYSFPECNPQEAAQVHGIVPNIQCIRGDDLDHCMDDTMYKTSDIVLVDQDLRIKAQRDYKLEPLLFEYSKEMHNRYVTVAITHKDKTISTFDDIYNSKVCLPSYEGAAFISVVQAIKDLSARKYVSLRGYFSQKSCLWQPNGHGTCKDEYRGDLGALRCLVEGKGDIAFISSDVFKNFTVGALNYPWAKLSNYKDYRLYCPYGKNDKHSKFEYCHLHWTSRGHIMVHNASLTRKNEIHNTLRDMDRLFGKDFKAHTLPFTMFGPFDKKKNVIFHDNTENLKNVRDLLKDNAPRFMENGYTKYSLEPKASEVSS
;
A
#
# COMPACT_ATOMS: atom_id res chain seq x y z
N MET A 1 14.04 23.93 3.63
CA MET A 1 12.85 23.13 4.00
C MET A 1 12.88 21.84 3.20
N CYS A 2 12.63 20.70 3.82
CA CYS A 2 12.31 19.49 3.07
C CYS A 2 10.86 19.55 2.54
N ARG A 3 10.69 19.47 1.22
CA ARG A 3 9.45 18.99 0.62
C ARG A 3 9.87 17.96 -0.42
N TRP A 4 10.26 16.80 0.07
CA TRP A 4 10.83 15.72 -0.75
C TRP A 4 9.80 14.60 -0.92
N VAL A 5 10.22 13.51 -1.54
CA VAL A 5 9.38 12.36 -1.93
C VAL A 5 8.45 11.92 -0.79
N ASP A 6 8.95 11.87 0.45
CA ASP A 6 8.16 11.60 1.66
C ASP A 6 8.81 12.16 2.94
N ARG A 7 8.09 12.05 4.07
CA ARG A 7 8.50 12.59 5.37
C ARG A 7 9.68 11.82 5.97
N LEU A 8 9.74 10.49 5.84
CA LEU A 8 10.88 9.70 6.34
C LEU A 8 12.19 10.00 5.59
N ASP A 9 12.17 10.21 4.27
CA ASP A 9 13.35 10.67 3.53
C ASP A 9 13.79 12.05 4.02
N CYS A 10 12.85 12.94 4.39
CA CYS A 10 13.23 14.20 5.00
C CYS A 10 13.95 14.02 6.35
N VAL A 11 13.42 13.20 7.27
CA VAL A 11 14.08 12.91 8.55
C VAL A 11 15.53 12.47 8.30
N ARG A 12 15.72 11.51 7.38
CA ARG A 12 17.05 11.01 6.97
C ARG A 12 17.95 12.12 6.44
N ARG A 13 17.43 13.04 5.63
CA ARG A 13 18.20 14.14 5.04
C ARG A 13 18.59 15.21 6.06
N ILE A 14 17.72 15.52 7.02
CA ILE A 14 18.03 16.44 8.12
C ILE A 14 19.17 15.84 8.96
N HIS A 15 19.04 14.56 9.31
CA HIS A 15 20.06 13.84 10.04
C HIS A 15 21.42 13.83 9.30
N LYS A 16 21.41 13.57 7.97
CA LYS A 16 22.60 13.63 7.10
C LYS A 16 23.12 15.06 6.84
N GLY A 17 22.45 16.10 7.32
CA GLY A 17 22.84 17.51 7.09
C GLY A 17 22.61 18.03 5.67
N THR A 18 21.82 17.32 4.85
CA THR A 18 21.42 17.74 3.50
C THR A 18 20.12 18.55 3.48
N ALA A 19 19.47 18.66 4.64
CA ALA A 19 18.34 19.55 4.91
C ALA A 19 18.44 20.10 6.34
N HIS A 20 17.72 21.17 6.64
CA HIS A 20 17.77 21.82 7.96
C HIS A 20 16.55 21.51 8.84
N PHE A 21 15.35 21.43 8.26
CA PHE A 21 14.10 21.23 8.99
C PHE A 21 12.99 20.67 8.08
N GLY A 22 11.96 20.12 8.72
CA GLY A 22 10.74 19.60 8.10
C GLY A 22 9.56 19.60 9.07
N VAL A 23 8.37 19.28 8.55
CA VAL A 23 7.12 19.10 9.30
C VAL A 23 6.85 17.62 9.44
N PHE A 24 6.53 17.18 10.66
CA PHE A 24 6.38 15.78 11.02
C PHE A 24 5.11 15.58 11.84
N SER A 25 4.36 14.51 11.57
CA SER A 25 3.31 14.07 12.49
C SER A 25 3.92 13.41 13.72
N ALA A 26 3.12 13.21 14.76
CA ALA A 26 3.57 12.52 15.96
C ALA A 26 4.10 11.10 15.65
N GLU A 27 3.49 10.38 14.70
CA GLU A 27 3.95 9.07 14.23
C GLU A 27 5.30 9.14 13.48
N ASP A 28 5.55 10.18 12.68
CA ASP A 28 6.85 10.35 12.02
C ASP A 28 7.95 10.60 13.06
N LEU A 29 7.64 11.32 14.15
CA LEU A 29 8.59 11.56 15.24
C LEU A 29 8.91 10.25 15.99
N VAL A 30 7.92 9.36 16.19
CA VAL A 30 8.17 8.00 16.73
C VAL A 30 9.08 7.22 15.80
N ALA A 31 8.85 7.26 14.48
CA ALA A 31 9.72 6.59 13.50
C ALA A 31 11.13 7.19 13.47
N ALA A 32 11.25 8.52 13.55
CA ALA A 32 12.52 9.24 13.62
C ALA A 32 13.34 8.86 14.86
N ARG A 33 12.66 8.66 16.00
CA ARG A 33 13.26 8.14 17.24
C ARG A 33 13.80 6.72 17.05
N TRP A 34 13.02 5.81 16.49
CA TRP A 34 13.45 4.42 16.25
C TRP A 34 14.65 4.34 15.28
N ALA A 35 14.71 5.27 14.33
CA ALA A 35 15.87 5.44 13.46
C ALA A 35 17.08 6.14 14.13
N SER A 36 17.01 6.43 15.44
CA SER A 36 18.05 7.11 16.24
C SER A 36 18.49 8.44 15.64
N THR A 37 17.55 9.21 15.10
CA THR A 37 17.88 10.48 14.43
C THR A 37 17.92 11.66 15.40
N GLU A 38 19.04 12.37 15.41
CA GLU A 38 19.24 13.55 16.29
C GLU A 38 18.64 14.84 15.69
N ILE A 39 17.34 15.05 15.89
CA ILE A 39 16.63 16.29 15.57
C ILE A 39 15.93 16.86 16.81
N LEU A 40 15.67 18.17 16.82
CA LEU A 40 14.95 18.85 17.88
C LEU A 40 13.62 19.38 17.39
N VAL A 41 12.57 19.25 18.20
CA VAL A 41 11.26 19.84 17.97
C VAL A 41 11.32 21.33 18.33
N THR A 42 10.73 22.18 17.49
CA THR A 42 10.87 23.64 17.57
C THR A 42 9.53 24.35 17.72
N ASN A 43 8.54 23.97 16.92
CA ASN A 43 7.22 24.59 16.90
C ASN A 43 6.16 23.53 16.68
N GLU A 44 4.97 23.77 17.18
CA GLU A 44 3.78 23.00 16.90
C GLU A 44 2.95 23.67 15.81
N MET A 45 2.27 22.83 15.04
CA MET A 45 1.32 23.23 14.01
C MET A 45 -0.08 22.92 14.52
N ARG A 46 -0.76 23.95 15.05
CA ARG A 46 -2.06 23.81 15.71
C ARG A 46 -3.21 24.26 14.81
N PHE A 47 -4.30 23.51 14.78
CA PHE A 47 -5.55 23.97 14.14
C PHE A 47 -6.49 24.70 15.12
N HIS A 48 -6.29 24.51 16.43
CA HIS A 48 -7.02 25.17 17.51
C HIS A 48 -6.13 25.32 18.74
N ASP A 49 -6.53 26.17 19.68
CA ASP A 49 -5.70 26.56 20.83
C ASP A 49 -5.56 25.51 21.95
N THR A 50 -5.94 24.25 21.69
CA THR A 50 -5.73 23.15 22.65
C THR A 50 -4.27 22.70 22.68
N ASN A 51 -3.86 22.08 23.78
CA ASN A 51 -2.49 21.60 23.96
C ASN A 51 -2.15 20.38 23.07
N PHE A 52 -3.15 19.60 22.67
CA PHE A 52 -2.99 18.38 21.87
C PHE A 52 -3.92 18.40 20.66
N GLU A 53 -3.56 17.66 19.61
CA GLU A 53 -4.35 17.52 18.38
C GLU A 53 -5.74 16.95 18.69
N TYR A 54 -5.77 15.93 19.56
CA TYR A 54 -6.97 15.43 20.18
C TYR A 54 -6.62 14.55 21.38
N GLU A 55 -7.59 14.30 22.24
CA GLU A 55 -7.48 13.48 23.43
C GLU A 55 -8.54 12.38 23.40
N ILE A 56 -8.22 11.22 23.94
CA ILE A 56 -9.09 10.05 23.95
C ILE A 56 -9.39 9.66 25.39
N VAL A 57 -10.67 9.36 25.63
CA VAL A 57 -11.25 9.03 26.92
C VAL A 57 -12.12 7.79 26.80
N THR A 58 -12.36 7.16 27.95
CA THR A 58 -13.33 6.07 28.08
C THR A 58 -14.55 6.62 28.83
N VAL A 59 -15.73 6.46 28.25
CA VAL A 59 -17.01 6.87 28.86
C VAL A 59 -17.80 5.64 29.24
N VAL A 60 -18.26 5.56 30.49
CA VAL A 60 -19.06 4.44 31.00
C VAL A 60 -20.46 4.88 31.37
N ASN A 61 -21.42 3.99 31.19
CA ASN A 61 -22.78 4.14 31.72
C ASN A 61 -22.76 3.84 33.22
N ASN A 62 -23.27 4.76 34.05
CA ASN A 62 -23.27 4.61 35.51
C ASN A 62 -24.15 3.43 35.99
N GLU A 63 -25.11 2.97 35.17
CA GLU A 63 -25.94 1.79 35.46
C GLU A 63 -25.22 0.45 35.22
N ALA A 64 -24.06 0.47 34.55
CA ALA A 64 -23.31 -0.74 34.19
C ALA A 64 -22.44 -1.31 35.32
N ASP A 65 -22.42 -0.67 36.50
CA ASP A 65 -21.64 -1.08 37.69
C ASP A 65 -20.12 -1.23 37.42
N ILE A 66 -19.58 -0.44 36.48
CA ILE A 66 -18.15 -0.41 36.13
C ILE A 66 -17.45 0.62 37.02
N HIS A 67 -16.68 0.16 38.01
CA HIS A 67 -15.95 1.04 38.95
C HIS A 67 -14.44 1.03 38.76
N SER A 68 -13.93 0.19 37.86
CA SER A 68 -12.52 0.05 37.57
C SER A 68 -12.29 -0.49 36.16
N ALA A 69 -11.05 -0.36 35.67
CA ALA A 69 -10.66 -0.96 34.40
C ALA A 69 -10.85 -2.50 34.38
N HIS A 70 -10.75 -3.17 35.53
CA HIS A 70 -10.94 -4.63 35.61
C HIS A 70 -12.38 -5.06 35.32
N ASP A 71 -13.35 -4.18 35.57
CA ASP A 71 -14.76 -4.43 35.34
C ASP A 71 -15.16 -4.32 33.85
N LEU A 72 -14.22 -3.88 33.00
CA LEU A 72 -14.40 -3.90 31.54
C LEU A 72 -14.49 -5.32 30.96
N LYS A 73 -14.10 -6.35 31.71
CA LYS A 73 -14.22 -7.73 31.26
C LYS A 73 -15.68 -8.16 31.25
N GLY A 74 -16.17 -8.51 30.07
CA GLY A 74 -17.56 -8.88 29.80
C GLY A 74 -18.46 -7.69 29.47
N SER A 75 -17.93 -6.46 29.54
CA SER A 75 -18.72 -5.27 29.28
C SER A 75 -19.03 -5.08 27.80
N LYS A 76 -20.08 -4.32 27.52
CA LYS A 76 -20.56 -4.02 26.17
C LYS A 76 -19.85 -2.81 25.55
N LEU A 77 -18.88 -3.07 24.67
CA LEU A 77 -18.01 -2.03 24.10
C LEU A 77 -18.60 -1.38 22.85
N CYS A 78 -18.66 -0.05 22.88
CA CYS A 78 -18.91 0.81 21.73
C CYS A 78 -17.59 1.38 21.22
N HIS A 79 -17.05 0.77 20.16
CA HIS A 79 -15.79 1.16 19.56
C HIS A 79 -16.05 2.06 18.32
N PRO A 80 -15.24 3.11 18.08
CA PRO A 80 -15.44 4.06 16.97
C PRO A 80 -15.27 3.39 15.59
N GLY A 81 -14.67 2.21 15.59
CA GLY A 81 -14.45 1.37 14.43
C GLY A 81 -13.09 1.58 13.78
N LEU A 82 -12.85 0.86 12.70
CA LEU A 82 -11.63 0.96 11.90
C LEU A 82 -11.88 1.71 10.59
N GLY A 83 -10.81 2.17 9.94
CA GLY A 83 -10.90 2.87 8.65
C GLY A 83 -11.36 4.33 8.72
N LEU A 84 -11.04 5.05 9.81
CA LEU A 84 -11.43 6.45 10.05
C LEU A 84 -10.52 7.49 9.39
N GLU A 85 -9.58 7.07 8.55
CA GLU A 85 -8.68 7.88 7.68
C GLU A 85 -8.46 9.34 8.12
N GLY A 86 -7.33 9.62 8.79
CA GLY A 86 -6.96 10.97 9.21
C GLY A 86 -7.73 11.50 10.43
N HIS A 87 -8.88 10.89 10.79
CA HIS A 87 -9.60 11.19 12.03
C HIS A 87 -9.20 10.30 13.22
N TRP A 88 -8.37 9.29 13.02
CA TRP A 88 -7.82 8.47 14.11
C TRP A 88 -6.68 7.65 13.52
N SER A 89 -5.55 7.52 14.23
CA SER A 89 -4.57 6.49 13.90
C SER A 89 -5.07 5.12 14.38
N GLU A 90 -4.80 4.06 13.61
CA GLU A 90 -5.25 2.70 14.00
C GLU A 90 -4.64 2.27 15.34
N VAL A 91 -3.41 2.68 15.63
CA VAL A 91 -2.72 2.40 16.90
C VAL A 91 -3.49 2.98 18.08
N LEU A 92 -3.86 4.27 18.01
CA LEU A 92 -4.61 4.92 19.08
C LEU A 92 -6.05 4.41 19.17
N GLY A 93 -6.63 3.98 18.04
CA GLY A 93 -7.97 3.39 18.02
C GLY A 93 -8.02 2.09 18.84
N ASN A 94 -6.99 1.25 18.70
CA ASN A 94 -6.91 -0.04 19.40
C ASN A 94 -6.24 0.04 20.78
N TYR A 95 -5.88 1.23 21.29
CA TYR A 95 -5.11 1.38 22.53
C TYR A 95 -5.79 0.72 23.73
N LEU A 96 -7.07 0.99 23.94
CA LEU A 96 -7.84 0.41 25.05
C LEU A 96 -7.80 -1.12 25.01
N GLU A 97 -8.05 -1.71 23.84
CA GLU A 97 -7.98 -3.17 23.67
C GLU A 97 -6.56 -3.69 23.92
N ASN A 98 -5.52 -3.01 23.45
CA ASN A 98 -4.12 -3.43 23.66
C ASN A 98 -3.70 -3.40 25.13
N VAL A 99 -4.22 -2.46 25.92
CA VAL A 99 -3.97 -2.37 27.37
C VAL A 99 -4.74 -3.45 28.13
N MET A 100 -6.01 -3.65 27.78
CA MET A 100 -6.94 -4.46 28.58
C MET A 100 -6.94 -5.94 28.21
N VAL A 101 -6.66 -6.26 26.95
CA VAL A 101 -6.80 -7.61 26.40
C VAL A 101 -5.43 -8.26 26.23
N GLN A 102 -5.21 -9.35 26.97
CA GLN A 102 -4.00 -10.15 26.81
C GLN A 102 -4.00 -10.85 25.44
N LYS A 103 -2.92 -10.63 24.68
CA LYS A 103 -2.66 -11.34 23.42
C LYS A 103 -2.21 -12.77 23.71
N THR A 104 -2.61 -13.71 22.86
CA THR A 104 -2.24 -15.11 23.03
C THR A 104 -1.09 -15.55 22.12
N CYS A 105 -0.85 -14.81 21.03
CA CYS A 105 0.23 -15.08 20.07
C CYS A 105 0.22 -16.52 19.54
N ASP A 106 -0.98 -17.04 19.24
CA ASP A 106 -1.18 -18.37 18.69
C ASP A 106 -0.72 -18.44 17.22
N GLU A 107 0.30 -19.26 16.96
CA GLU A 107 0.89 -19.44 15.62
C GLU A 107 -0.07 -20.02 14.58
N ASN A 108 -1.21 -20.59 14.99
CA ASN A 108 -2.19 -21.18 14.07
C ASN A 108 -3.13 -20.16 13.42
N ILE A 109 -3.18 -18.94 13.96
CA ILE A 109 -4.01 -17.86 13.43
C ILE A 109 -3.16 -16.60 13.22
N SER A 110 -3.68 -15.69 12.40
CA SER A 110 -2.99 -14.42 12.19
C SER A 110 -3.00 -13.53 13.42
N ILE A 111 -1.98 -12.67 13.55
CA ILE A 111 -1.91 -11.66 14.63
C ILE A 111 -3.15 -10.76 14.59
N VAL A 112 -3.61 -10.40 13.39
CA VAL A 112 -4.83 -9.62 13.20
C VAL A 112 -6.07 -10.36 13.68
N GLU A 113 -6.19 -11.65 13.37
CA GLU A 113 -7.28 -12.49 13.87
C GLU A 113 -7.21 -12.69 15.39
N ASP A 114 -6.01 -12.83 15.97
CA ASP A 114 -5.83 -13.02 17.41
C ASP A 114 -6.31 -11.79 18.20
N ARG A 115 -6.10 -10.59 17.64
CA ARG A 115 -6.64 -9.34 18.19
C ARG A 115 -8.16 -9.40 18.30
N PHE A 116 -8.88 -9.74 17.23
CA PHE A 116 -10.34 -9.83 17.25
C PHE A 116 -10.83 -11.00 18.11
N ARG A 117 -10.15 -12.15 18.06
CA ARG A 117 -10.46 -13.30 18.91
C ARG A 117 -10.36 -12.95 20.39
N SER A 118 -9.27 -12.31 20.79
CA SER A 118 -9.02 -11.97 22.19
C SER A 118 -9.99 -10.89 22.65
N ALA A 119 -10.25 -9.87 21.83
CA ALA A 119 -11.26 -8.85 22.11
C ALA A 119 -12.67 -9.47 22.27
N SER A 120 -13.05 -10.40 21.39
CA SER A 120 -14.36 -11.07 21.44
C SER A 120 -14.55 -11.98 22.65
N LYS A 121 -13.45 -12.42 23.28
CA LYS A 121 -13.46 -13.19 24.53
C LYS A 121 -13.45 -12.28 25.77
N PHE A 122 -12.85 -11.10 25.65
CA PHE A 122 -12.71 -10.16 26.75
C PHE A 122 -13.99 -9.34 26.94
N PHE A 123 -14.53 -8.75 25.87
CA PHE A 123 -15.75 -7.96 25.89
C PHE A 123 -17.00 -8.82 25.63
N GLY A 124 -18.15 -8.32 26.09
CA GLY A 124 -19.46 -8.86 25.74
C GLY A 124 -19.89 -8.50 24.32
N PRO A 125 -21.20 -8.54 24.01
CA PRO A 125 -21.74 -7.94 22.78
C PRO A 125 -21.20 -6.53 22.61
N SER A 126 -20.73 -6.18 21.43
CA SER A 126 -20.04 -4.91 21.17
C SER A 126 -20.35 -4.40 19.76
N CYS A 127 -19.96 -3.16 19.46
CA CYS A 127 -19.90 -2.65 18.10
C CYS A 127 -18.48 -2.18 17.76
N LYS A 128 -17.81 -2.91 16.88
CA LYS A 128 -16.53 -2.57 16.24
C LYS A 128 -16.68 -2.64 14.73
N ALA A 129 -17.36 -1.64 14.17
CA ALA A 129 -17.62 -1.56 12.73
C ALA A 129 -16.41 -1.10 11.91
N GLY A 130 -16.54 -1.15 10.57
CA GLY A 130 -15.49 -0.77 9.63
C GLY A 130 -14.67 -1.98 9.15
N PRO A 131 -13.70 -1.80 8.24
CA PRO A 131 -12.88 -2.90 7.72
C PRO A 131 -11.91 -3.40 8.79
N TRP A 132 -12.00 -4.68 9.14
CA TRP A 132 -11.07 -5.37 10.03
C TRP A 132 -9.80 -5.80 9.31
N VAL A 133 -9.90 -6.07 8.01
CA VAL A 133 -8.80 -6.33 7.08
C VAL A 133 -9.12 -5.75 5.69
N PRO A 134 -8.11 -5.48 4.84
CA PRO A 134 -8.33 -4.98 3.49
C PRO A 134 -9.12 -5.91 2.56
N ASP A 135 -8.93 -7.23 2.61
CA ASP A 135 -9.68 -8.17 1.76
C ASP A 135 -11.15 -8.28 2.23
N PRO A 136 -12.14 -7.91 1.41
CA PRO A 136 -13.54 -7.91 1.85
C PRO A 136 -14.11 -9.30 2.16
N ASN A 137 -13.57 -10.36 1.56
CA ASN A 137 -14.07 -11.72 1.83
C ASN A 137 -13.58 -12.20 3.18
N GLN A 138 -12.31 -11.97 3.46
CA GLN A 138 -11.71 -12.30 4.75
C GLN A 138 -12.30 -11.45 5.87
N ASP A 139 -12.54 -10.16 5.64
CA ASP A 139 -13.25 -9.27 6.57
C ASP A 139 -14.61 -9.86 6.97
N ARG A 140 -15.41 -10.28 5.98
CA ARG A 140 -16.70 -10.95 6.22
C ARG A 140 -16.56 -12.25 7.00
N ILE A 141 -15.53 -13.06 6.71
CA ILE A 141 -15.28 -14.31 7.43
C ILE A 141 -14.94 -14.02 8.90
N LEU A 142 -14.06 -13.07 9.16
CA LEU A 142 -13.68 -12.68 10.53
C LEU A 142 -14.89 -12.15 11.31
N LYS A 143 -15.69 -11.26 10.71
CA LYS A 143 -16.91 -10.73 11.34
C LYS A 143 -17.95 -11.80 11.63
N SER A 144 -18.10 -12.77 10.74
CA SER A 144 -18.99 -13.92 10.98
C SER A 144 -18.47 -14.80 12.13
N LYS A 145 -17.15 -14.98 12.24
CA LYS A 145 -16.51 -15.79 13.28
C LYS A 145 -16.55 -15.13 14.65
N TYR A 146 -16.37 -13.81 14.71
CA TYR A 146 -16.35 -13.02 15.94
C TYR A 146 -17.54 -12.05 15.99
N TYR A 147 -18.73 -12.58 15.70
CA TYR A 147 -19.97 -11.82 15.55
C TYR A 147 -20.35 -10.99 16.80
N SER A 148 -19.93 -11.41 18.00
CA SER A 148 -20.16 -10.65 19.23
C SER A 148 -19.64 -9.22 19.13
N LEU A 149 -18.56 -8.97 18.39
CA LEU A 149 -18.00 -7.63 18.17
C LEU A 149 -18.83 -6.74 17.23
N CYS A 150 -19.83 -7.29 16.55
CA CYS A 150 -20.72 -6.56 15.65
C CYS A 150 -22.16 -6.51 16.15
N GLN A 151 -22.50 -7.28 17.19
CA GLN A 151 -23.86 -7.50 17.65
C GLN A 151 -24.60 -6.22 18.06
N MET A 152 -23.86 -5.19 18.50
CA MET A 152 -24.44 -3.91 18.90
C MET A 152 -24.32 -2.82 17.84
N CYS A 153 -23.80 -3.13 16.66
CA CYS A 153 -23.84 -2.17 15.56
C CYS A 153 -25.28 -2.00 15.07
N TYR A 154 -25.56 -0.89 14.38
CA TYR A 154 -26.91 -0.63 13.89
C TYR A 154 -27.34 -1.66 12.83
N ASP A 155 -26.41 -2.07 11.97
CA ASP A 155 -26.53 -3.24 11.10
C ASP A 155 -25.47 -4.28 11.50
N PRO A 156 -25.81 -5.22 12.41
CA PRO A 156 -24.87 -6.23 12.91
C PRO A 156 -24.31 -7.15 11.82
N TYR A 157 -25.07 -7.36 10.73
CA TYR A 157 -24.64 -8.25 9.64
C TYR A 157 -23.63 -7.57 8.72
N ARG A 158 -23.75 -6.26 8.51
CA ARG A 158 -22.77 -5.50 7.71
C ARG A 158 -21.57 -5.06 8.54
N CYS A 159 -21.80 -4.45 9.70
CA CYS A 159 -20.74 -4.00 10.62
C CYS A 159 -19.63 -3.23 9.87
N ALA A 160 -20.03 -2.25 9.07
CA ALA A 160 -19.20 -1.64 8.02
C ALA A 160 -19.07 -0.12 8.18
N ILE A 161 -18.26 0.49 7.32
CA ILE A 161 -18.19 1.95 7.18
C ILE A 161 -19.59 2.49 6.86
N GLY A 162 -20.00 3.54 7.56
CA GLY A 162 -21.32 4.16 7.41
C GLY A 162 -22.42 3.55 8.28
N ASP A 163 -22.12 2.56 9.13
CA ASP A 163 -23.02 2.16 10.21
C ASP A 163 -23.28 3.36 11.16
N LYS A 164 -24.49 3.45 11.74
CA LYS A 164 -24.82 4.58 12.63
C LYS A 164 -23.98 4.58 13.91
N HIS A 165 -23.51 3.41 14.32
CA HIS A 165 -22.63 3.22 15.47
C HIS A 165 -21.14 3.21 15.08
N TRP A 166 -20.81 3.42 13.80
CA TRP A 166 -19.45 3.61 13.32
C TRP A 166 -19.08 5.09 13.26
N GLY A 167 -17.80 5.40 13.43
CA GLY A 167 -17.29 6.76 13.34
C GLY A 167 -17.07 7.41 14.69
N ARG A 168 -16.46 8.60 14.63
CA ARG A 168 -16.16 9.46 15.78
C ARG A 168 -17.33 9.61 16.76
N ARG A 169 -18.52 9.90 16.24
CA ARG A 169 -19.74 10.03 17.07
C ARG A 169 -20.52 8.72 17.19
N GLY A 170 -20.32 7.77 16.28
CA GLY A 170 -21.05 6.51 16.27
C GLY A 170 -20.86 5.70 17.56
N ALA A 171 -19.64 5.69 18.11
CA ALA A 171 -19.38 5.05 19.40
C ALA A 171 -20.18 5.66 20.56
N LEU A 172 -20.43 6.97 20.53
CA LEU A 172 -21.23 7.65 21.55
C LEU A 172 -22.72 7.42 21.33
N TYR A 173 -23.18 7.39 20.07
CA TYR A 173 -24.54 6.96 19.77
C TYR A 173 -24.80 5.51 20.20
N CYS A 174 -23.86 4.60 19.98
CA CYS A 174 -23.93 3.22 20.48
C CYS A 174 -24.10 3.17 22.01
N LEU A 175 -23.35 4.01 22.73
CA LEU A 175 -23.44 4.11 24.19
C LEU A 175 -24.82 4.61 24.64
N THR A 176 -25.33 5.66 24.01
CA THR A 176 -26.56 6.34 24.46
C THR A 176 -27.84 5.75 23.87
N SER A 177 -27.76 4.81 22.92
CA SER A 177 -28.94 4.17 22.31
C SER A 177 -29.51 3.00 23.12
N GLY A 178 -28.95 2.70 24.30
CA GLY A 178 -29.64 1.94 25.35
C GLY A 178 -29.04 0.59 25.74
N GLU A 179 -27.92 0.16 25.15
CA GLU A 179 -27.28 -1.11 25.55
C GLU A 179 -25.76 -1.01 25.71
N GLY A 180 -25.12 0.09 25.29
CA GLY A 180 -23.68 0.28 25.49
C GLY A 180 -23.35 0.53 26.96
N GLU A 181 -22.27 -0.09 27.42
CA GLU A 181 -21.79 0.07 28.80
C GLU A 181 -20.50 0.90 28.83
N VAL A 182 -19.66 0.76 27.81
CA VAL A 182 -18.40 1.49 27.67
C VAL A 182 -18.18 1.99 26.25
N SER A 183 -17.70 3.22 26.10
CA SER A 183 -17.38 3.84 24.82
C SER A 183 -15.94 4.34 24.79
N TRP A 184 -15.24 4.05 23.70
CA TRP A 184 -13.92 4.61 23.42
C TRP A 184 -14.07 5.80 22.47
N ALA A 185 -13.82 7.02 22.95
CA ALA A 185 -14.20 8.22 22.21
C ALA A 185 -13.20 9.37 22.41
N ARG A 186 -13.17 10.29 21.45
CA ARG A 186 -12.40 11.53 21.61
C ARG A 186 -13.12 12.48 22.57
N LEU A 187 -12.36 13.22 23.37
CA LEU A 187 -12.89 14.12 24.39
C LEU A 187 -13.75 15.26 23.80
N ASP A 188 -13.35 15.79 22.63
CA ASP A 188 -14.10 16.84 21.93
C ASP A 188 -15.48 16.36 21.43
N ASP A 189 -15.53 15.12 20.93
CA ASP A 189 -16.78 14.46 20.54
C ASP A 189 -17.66 14.17 21.76
N VAL A 190 -17.10 13.73 22.90
CA VAL A 190 -17.85 13.55 24.16
C VAL A 190 -18.45 14.87 24.64
N ARG A 191 -17.65 15.94 24.70
CA ARG A 191 -18.13 17.27 25.09
C ARG A 191 -19.27 17.75 24.21
N SER A 192 -19.20 17.45 22.92
CA SER A 192 -20.24 17.82 21.97
C SER A 192 -21.51 16.99 22.10
N HIS A 193 -21.37 15.68 22.29
CA HIS A 193 -22.49 14.74 22.42
C HIS A 193 -23.35 15.01 23.67
N PHE A 194 -22.70 15.38 24.79
CA PHE A 194 -23.37 15.66 26.06
C PHE A 194 -23.66 17.15 26.30
N GLY A 195 -23.53 17.98 25.26
CA GLY A 195 -23.97 19.39 25.27
C GLY A 195 -23.05 20.39 25.97
N PHE A 196 -21.82 20.00 26.32
CA PHE A 196 -20.82 20.89 26.92
C PHE A 196 -20.19 21.87 25.91
N SER A 197 -20.38 21.67 24.60
CA SER A 197 -19.92 22.58 23.55
C SER A 197 -20.99 23.56 23.05
N GLY A 198 -22.16 23.62 23.71
CA GLY A 198 -23.29 24.46 23.29
C GLY A 198 -24.22 23.81 22.24
N LEU A 199 -23.93 22.58 21.84
CA LEU A 199 -24.85 21.74 21.07
C LEU A 199 -25.93 21.14 21.98
N LYS A 200 -27.06 20.73 21.40
CA LYS A 200 -28.10 20.01 22.14
C LYS A 200 -27.54 18.67 22.60
N ALA A 201 -27.63 18.39 23.91
CA ALA A 201 -27.23 17.11 24.47
C ALA A 201 -28.10 15.97 23.89
N GLU A 202 -27.45 14.89 23.48
CA GLU A 202 -28.09 13.67 22.97
C GLU A 202 -28.52 12.73 24.10
N ALA A 203 -27.93 12.86 25.28
CA ALA A 203 -28.27 12.15 26.51
C ALA A 203 -27.94 12.99 27.75
N ASN A 204 -28.46 12.60 28.92
CA ASN A 204 -28.17 13.29 30.18
C ASN A 204 -26.73 12.99 30.63
N PRO A 205 -25.85 14.00 30.81
CA PRO A 205 -24.47 13.77 31.21
C PRO A 205 -24.31 13.12 32.59
N ASP A 206 -25.28 13.29 33.49
CA ASP A 206 -25.21 12.72 34.86
C ASP A 206 -25.36 11.19 34.88
N ASP A 207 -25.84 10.59 33.79
CA ASP A 207 -26.01 9.15 33.65
C ASP A 207 -24.69 8.45 33.26
N TYR A 208 -23.62 9.23 33.01
CA TYR A 208 -22.34 8.73 32.50
C TYR A 208 -21.16 9.32 33.27
N SER A 209 -20.02 8.61 33.20
CA SER A 209 -18.76 9.04 33.81
C SER A 209 -17.58 8.76 32.89
N PHE A 210 -16.50 9.52 33.05
CA PHE A 210 -15.19 9.12 32.53
C PHE A 210 -14.63 8.00 33.40
N LEU A 211 -14.15 6.93 32.77
CA LEU A 211 -13.33 5.90 33.43
C LEU A 211 -11.86 6.25 33.23
N CYS A 212 -11.13 6.46 34.32
CA CYS A 212 -9.72 6.85 34.27
C CYS A 212 -8.78 5.65 34.14
N PRO A 213 -7.54 5.83 33.64
CA PRO A 213 -6.57 4.74 33.50
C PRO A 213 -6.18 4.05 34.81
N ASP A 214 -6.21 4.77 35.92
CA ASP A 214 -5.99 4.30 37.30
C ASP A 214 -7.26 3.70 37.94
N GLY A 215 -8.38 3.73 37.22
CA GLY A 215 -9.59 3.00 37.54
C GLY A 215 -10.69 3.81 38.21
N HIS A 216 -10.44 5.00 38.77
CA HIS A 216 -11.55 5.78 39.34
C HIS A 216 -12.45 6.41 38.26
N LEU A 217 -13.64 6.83 38.69
CA LEU A 217 -14.61 7.53 37.85
C LEU A 217 -14.54 9.04 38.06
N GLN A 218 -14.74 9.80 36.99
CA GLN A 218 -14.91 11.26 37.04
C GLN A 218 -16.21 11.69 36.34
N PRO A 219 -16.93 12.69 36.86
CA PRO A 219 -18.09 13.25 36.17
C PRO A 219 -17.74 13.85 34.80
N LEU A 220 -18.67 13.77 33.84
CA LEU A 220 -18.45 14.30 32.49
C LEU A 220 -18.26 15.83 32.43
N ASN A 221 -18.71 16.56 33.45
CA ASN A 221 -18.54 18.02 33.56
C ASN A 221 -17.19 18.43 34.18
N SER A 222 -16.28 17.48 34.44
CA SER A 222 -14.95 17.77 34.97
C SER A 222 -14.18 18.75 34.08
N THR A 223 -13.59 19.78 34.70
CA THR A 223 -12.78 20.78 34.00
C THR A 223 -11.45 20.20 33.51
N GLN A 224 -10.93 19.20 34.22
CA GLN A 224 -9.71 18.47 33.90
C GLN A 224 -10.03 16.97 33.90
N PRO A 225 -10.64 16.46 32.81
CA PRO A 225 -10.96 15.04 32.70
C PRO A 225 -9.69 14.22 32.60
N CYS A 226 -9.69 13.03 33.21
CA CYS A 226 -8.66 12.04 33.00
C CYS A 226 -8.67 11.55 31.54
N VAL A 227 -7.50 11.51 30.93
CA VAL A 227 -7.31 11.10 29.54
C VAL A 227 -6.50 9.82 29.49
N TRP A 228 -6.87 8.91 28.59
CA TRP A 228 -6.11 7.68 28.36
C TRP A 228 -4.95 7.93 27.43
N VAL A 229 -5.20 8.70 26.37
CA VAL A 229 -4.19 9.08 25.40
C VAL A 229 -4.41 10.50 24.89
N SER A 230 -3.34 11.29 24.82
CA SER A 230 -3.31 12.57 24.11
C SER A 230 -2.45 12.41 22.85
N LYS A 231 -2.91 12.91 21.71
CA LYS A 231 -2.08 12.92 20.49
C LYS A 231 -1.38 14.29 20.35
N PRO A 232 -0.04 14.34 20.31
CA PRO A 232 0.68 15.58 20.03
C PRO A 232 0.29 16.20 18.69
N TRP A 233 0.38 17.53 18.61
CA TRP A 233 0.28 18.22 17.33
C TRP A 233 1.40 17.79 16.37
N PRO A 234 1.16 17.83 15.04
CA PRO A 234 2.25 17.86 14.09
C PRO A 234 3.22 18.99 14.43
N ALA A 235 4.51 18.74 14.26
CA ALA A 235 5.54 19.66 14.73
C ALA A 235 6.63 19.87 13.69
N ILE A 236 7.25 21.04 13.77
CA ILE A 236 8.44 21.38 13.00
C ILE A 236 9.64 20.88 13.79
N ALA A 237 10.40 19.97 13.18
CA ALA A 237 11.66 19.51 13.74
C ALA A 237 12.83 19.90 12.83
N ALA A 238 13.94 20.24 13.48
CA ALA A 238 15.12 20.77 12.83
C ALA A 238 16.39 20.10 13.36
N ARG A 239 17.46 20.17 12.56
CA ARG A 239 18.79 19.75 13.00
C ARG A 239 19.19 20.54 14.24
N ARG A 240 19.79 19.88 15.24
CA ARG A 240 20.24 20.50 16.51
C ARG A 240 20.96 21.84 16.32
N SER A 241 21.88 21.93 15.36
CA SER A 241 22.66 23.14 15.10
C SER A 241 21.87 24.33 14.53
N HIS A 242 20.66 24.12 14.04
CA HIS A 242 19.81 25.14 13.41
C HIS A 242 18.47 25.34 14.14
N ALA A 243 18.18 24.56 15.18
CA ALA A 243 16.86 24.51 15.81
C ALA A 243 16.35 25.87 16.30
N ALA A 244 17.17 26.61 17.05
CA ALA A 244 16.80 27.94 17.57
C ALA A 244 16.55 28.95 16.44
N TYR A 245 17.38 28.94 15.39
CA TYR A 245 17.19 29.79 14.23
C TYR A 245 15.90 29.46 13.48
N ILE A 246 15.59 28.17 13.31
CA ILE A 246 14.36 27.73 12.64
C ILE A 246 13.12 28.08 13.46
N GLN A 247 13.18 27.99 14.79
CA GLN A 247 12.09 28.42 15.66
C GLN A 247 11.73 29.90 15.41
N ASP A 248 12.73 30.78 15.46
CA ASP A 248 12.56 32.22 15.21
C ASP A 248 12.15 32.53 13.76
N LEU A 249 12.73 31.83 12.78
CA LEU A 249 12.41 32.01 11.36
C LEU A 249 10.92 31.75 11.08
N VAL A 250 10.40 30.61 11.56
CA VAL A 250 9.03 30.19 11.25
C VAL A 250 8.01 31.12 11.92
N MET A 251 8.32 31.61 13.13
CA MET A 251 7.46 32.58 13.84
C MET A 251 7.29 33.92 13.13
N LYS A 252 8.21 34.27 12.22
CA LYS A 252 8.19 35.53 11.46
C LYS A 252 7.52 35.41 10.11
N LEU A 253 7.08 34.21 9.71
CA LEU A 253 6.40 34.01 8.44
C LEU A 253 5.02 34.67 8.46
N SER A 254 4.66 35.31 7.35
CA SER A 254 3.38 36.00 7.23
C SER A 254 2.74 35.79 5.85
N HIS A 255 1.42 35.92 5.80
CA HIS A 255 0.63 36.01 4.57
C HIS A 255 0.41 37.46 4.10
N ASP A 256 1.01 38.45 4.77
CA ASP A 256 0.78 39.89 4.50
C ASP A 256 1.17 40.31 3.07
N ASP A 257 2.23 39.74 2.51
CA ASP A 257 2.63 39.95 1.12
C ASP A 257 2.55 38.65 0.32
N PRO A 258 1.55 38.48 -0.56
CA PRO A 258 1.38 37.29 -1.39
C PRO A 258 2.57 36.95 -2.31
N ASN A 259 3.40 37.94 -2.67
CA ASN A 259 4.54 37.74 -3.57
C ASN A 259 5.86 37.47 -2.83
N SER A 260 5.81 37.48 -1.50
CA SER A 260 6.99 37.30 -0.66
C SER A 260 7.41 35.83 -0.57
N TRP A 261 8.70 35.62 -0.28
CA TRP A 261 9.24 34.26 -0.09
C TRP A 261 8.72 33.64 1.22
N ASP A 262 8.39 34.45 2.23
CA ASP A 262 7.82 34.01 3.50
C ASP A 262 6.37 33.57 3.34
N ASN A 263 5.55 34.27 2.55
CA ASN A 263 4.22 33.78 2.18
C ASN A 263 4.29 32.46 1.40
N ALA A 264 5.23 32.37 0.44
CA ALA A 264 5.44 31.14 -0.31
C ALA A 264 5.89 29.99 0.59
N LEU A 265 6.80 30.24 1.55
CA LEU A 265 7.26 29.24 2.51
C LEU A 265 6.14 28.82 3.48
N LEU A 266 5.34 29.76 3.97
CA LEU A 266 4.21 29.50 4.85
C LEU A 266 3.16 28.63 4.16
N SER A 267 2.85 28.95 2.90
CA SER A 267 1.96 28.17 2.04
C SER A 267 2.50 26.77 1.68
N LEU A 268 3.80 26.53 1.87
CA LEU A 268 4.40 25.20 1.74
C LEU A 268 4.32 24.41 3.05
N LEU A 269 4.36 25.09 4.20
CA LEU A 269 4.25 24.49 5.53
C LEU A 269 2.80 24.18 5.90
N GLU A 270 1.88 25.07 5.52
CA GLU A 270 0.46 24.99 5.83
C GLU A 270 -0.34 24.54 4.61
N SER A 271 -1.21 23.54 4.80
CA SER A 271 -2.21 23.20 3.80
C SER A 271 -3.57 23.85 4.05
N TYR A 272 -3.85 24.24 5.29
CA TYR A 272 -5.06 24.91 5.77
C TYR A 272 -4.69 25.74 7.01
N HIS A 273 -5.43 26.80 7.34
CA HIS A 273 -5.17 27.75 8.45
C HIS A 273 -4.59 27.09 9.71
N VAL A 274 -3.25 27.01 9.79
CA VAL A 274 -2.53 26.47 10.95
C VAL A 274 -2.01 27.66 11.73
N LYS A 275 -2.13 27.62 13.05
CA LYS A 275 -1.42 28.51 13.94
C LYS A 275 -0.12 27.84 14.34
N ILE A 276 0.99 28.45 13.97
CA ILE A 276 2.31 28.01 14.41
C ILE A 276 2.54 28.53 15.84
N GLN A 277 2.77 27.61 16.76
CA GLN A 277 3.03 27.92 18.16
C GLN A 277 4.45 27.47 18.52
N PRO A 278 5.33 28.37 18.99
CA PRO A 278 6.68 27.98 19.37
C PRO A 278 6.64 27.24 20.71
N LEU A 279 7.53 26.25 20.87
CA LEU A 279 7.81 25.65 22.17
C LEU A 279 8.66 26.59 23.03
N ASP A 280 8.54 26.52 24.36
CA ASP A 280 9.33 27.35 25.28
C ASP A 280 10.84 27.17 25.07
N ASN A 281 11.26 25.94 24.76
CA ASN A 281 12.62 25.60 24.37
C ASN A 281 12.57 24.58 23.23
N THR A 282 13.61 24.54 22.39
CA THR A 282 13.76 23.45 21.43
C THR A 282 14.18 22.18 22.16
N ILE A 283 13.37 21.13 22.07
CA ILE A 283 13.54 19.91 22.87
C ILE A 283 13.76 18.66 22.00
N PRO A 284 14.39 17.61 22.53
CA PRO A 284 14.44 16.29 21.89
C PRO A 284 13.05 15.73 21.57
N ILE A 285 13.02 14.73 20.68
CA ILE A 285 11.78 14.03 20.32
C ILE A 285 11.13 13.38 21.55
N ASP A 286 11.90 12.69 22.39
CA ASP A 286 11.39 11.98 23.56
C ASP A 286 10.67 12.94 24.52
N ASP A 287 11.34 14.03 24.90
CA ASP A 287 10.78 15.07 25.77
C ASP A 287 9.50 15.72 25.20
N TYR A 288 9.37 15.82 23.87
CA TYR A 288 8.15 16.32 23.23
C TYR A 288 7.02 15.29 23.30
N LEU A 289 7.31 14.03 22.98
CA LEU A 289 6.31 12.96 22.99
C LEU A 289 5.88 12.58 24.42
N ASP A 290 6.75 12.72 25.42
CA ASP A 290 6.47 12.48 26.85
C ASP A 290 5.48 13.47 27.45
N GLN A 291 5.29 14.64 26.84
CA GLN A 291 4.27 15.60 27.28
C GLN A 291 2.85 15.07 27.06
N ALA A 292 2.68 14.14 26.10
CA ALA A 292 1.39 13.58 25.75
C ALA A 292 1.13 12.27 26.49
N VAL A 293 0.20 12.33 27.44
CA VAL A 293 -0.23 11.18 28.26
C VAL A 293 -0.56 10.00 27.36
N GLY A 294 -0.03 8.81 27.68
CA GLY A 294 -0.36 7.56 27.00
C GLY A 294 0.06 7.44 25.53
N PHE A 295 0.67 8.47 24.94
CA PHE A 295 1.06 8.43 23.53
C PHE A 295 2.18 7.43 23.30
N GLN A 296 3.29 7.55 24.03
CA GLN A 296 4.45 6.67 23.85
C GLN A 296 4.13 5.20 24.18
N SER A 297 3.32 4.94 25.21
CA SER A 297 2.90 3.59 25.55
C SER A 297 2.10 2.95 24.41
N ALA A 298 1.27 3.73 23.69
CA ALA A 298 0.50 3.23 22.56
C ALA A 298 1.35 2.62 21.45
N TYR A 299 2.56 3.16 21.24
CA TYR A 299 3.51 2.67 20.24
C TYR A 299 4.57 1.72 20.81
N SER A 300 4.57 1.48 22.12
CA SER A 300 5.57 0.63 22.79
C SER A 300 5.01 -0.71 23.25
N PHE A 301 3.79 -1.07 22.83
CA PHE A 301 3.19 -2.35 23.20
C PHE A 301 3.97 -3.52 22.59
N PRO A 302 4.32 -4.54 23.40
CA PRO A 302 4.89 -5.76 22.88
C PRO A 302 3.88 -6.41 21.93
N GLU A 303 4.23 -6.47 20.66
CA GLU A 303 3.59 -7.38 19.72
C GLU A 303 4.26 -8.75 19.82
N CYS A 304 3.66 -9.75 19.17
CA CYS A 304 4.26 -11.08 19.11
C CYS A 304 5.64 -11.07 18.41
N ASN A 305 5.99 -9.97 17.72
CA ASN A 305 7.25 -9.76 17.01
C ASN A 305 7.96 -8.45 17.42
N PRO A 306 9.29 -8.32 17.21
CA PRO A 306 10.07 -7.12 17.53
C PRO A 306 9.63 -5.89 16.73
N GLN A 307 9.61 -4.71 17.35
CA GLN A 307 9.04 -3.51 16.76
C GLN A 307 9.83 -2.90 15.58
N GLU A 308 9.12 -2.41 14.56
CA GLU A 308 9.69 -1.83 13.33
C GLU A 308 8.86 -0.67 12.79
N ALA A 309 9.47 0.17 11.93
CA ALA A 309 8.89 1.43 11.45
C ALA A 309 7.46 1.34 10.85
N ALA A 310 7.08 0.22 10.20
CA ALA A 310 5.72 0.07 9.67
C ALA A 310 4.64 0.01 10.77
N GLN A 311 5.00 -0.43 11.99
CA GLN A 311 4.08 -0.52 13.13
C GLN A 311 3.64 0.84 13.66
N VAL A 312 4.40 1.93 13.45
CA VAL A 312 3.93 3.27 13.87
C VAL A 312 2.65 3.66 13.14
N HIS A 313 2.32 2.98 12.04
CA HIS A 313 1.11 3.17 11.28
C HIS A 313 0.07 2.05 11.49
N GLY A 314 0.34 1.07 12.37
CA GLY A 314 -0.57 -0.02 12.70
C GLY A 314 -0.51 -1.23 11.75
N ILE A 315 0.53 -1.34 10.92
CA ILE A 315 0.71 -2.46 9.99
C ILE A 315 1.28 -3.68 10.73
N VAL A 316 0.63 -4.84 10.57
CA VAL A 316 0.98 -6.09 11.25
C VAL A 316 0.72 -7.30 10.33
N PRO A 317 1.60 -8.34 10.30
CA PRO A 317 2.91 -8.44 10.95
C PRO A 317 3.97 -7.50 10.38
N ASN A 318 5.10 -7.42 11.07
CA ASN A 318 6.26 -6.60 10.68
C ASN A 318 6.97 -7.15 9.45
N ILE A 319 7.75 -6.27 8.81
CA ILE A 319 8.37 -6.54 7.51
C ILE A 319 9.87 -6.55 7.67
N GLN A 320 10.39 -7.77 7.70
CA GLN A 320 11.82 -8.00 7.73
C GLN A 320 12.38 -8.13 6.31
N CYS A 321 13.55 -7.54 6.10
CA CYS A 321 14.24 -7.56 4.81
C CYS A 321 15.44 -8.52 4.87
N ILE A 322 15.48 -9.47 3.94
CA ILE A 322 16.64 -10.33 3.69
C ILE A 322 17.27 -9.89 2.37
N ARG A 323 18.60 -9.82 2.33
CA ARG A 323 19.34 -9.42 1.14
C ARG A 323 20.00 -10.64 0.49
N GLY A 324 19.52 -11.01 -0.69
CA GLY A 324 20.19 -11.96 -1.58
C GLY A 324 21.20 -11.28 -2.51
N ASP A 325 22.05 -12.09 -3.15
CA ASP A 325 23.07 -11.64 -4.10
C ASP A 325 22.48 -11.34 -5.49
N ASP A 326 21.51 -12.15 -5.92
CA ASP A 326 20.77 -12.00 -7.15
C ASP A 326 19.32 -12.49 -7.00
N LEU A 327 18.52 -12.33 -8.06
CA LEU A 327 17.10 -12.68 -8.01
C LEU A 327 16.85 -14.20 -7.98
N ASP A 328 17.77 -15.00 -8.50
CA ASP A 328 17.63 -16.47 -8.44
C ASP A 328 17.84 -16.96 -7.01
N HIS A 329 18.81 -16.39 -6.29
CA HIS A 329 19.01 -16.61 -4.86
C HIS A 329 17.77 -16.18 -4.06
N CYS A 330 17.19 -15.00 -4.35
CA CYS A 330 15.98 -14.57 -3.66
C CYS A 330 14.78 -15.51 -3.90
N MET A 331 14.64 -16.06 -5.11
CA MET A 331 13.61 -17.06 -5.41
C MET A 331 13.87 -18.39 -4.69
N ASP A 332 15.12 -18.81 -4.55
CA ASP A 332 15.51 -19.98 -3.73
C ASP A 332 15.17 -19.75 -2.25
N ASP A 333 15.51 -18.58 -1.70
CA ASP A 333 15.16 -18.22 -0.32
C ASP A 333 13.66 -18.28 -0.08
N THR A 334 12.85 -17.80 -1.03
CA THR A 334 11.39 -17.92 -0.91
C THR A 334 10.95 -19.37 -1.01
N MET A 335 11.47 -20.14 -1.97
CA MET A 335 11.14 -21.55 -2.17
C MET A 335 11.44 -22.39 -0.92
N TYR A 336 12.60 -22.16 -0.29
CA TYR A 336 13.05 -22.84 0.91
C TYR A 336 12.55 -22.20 2.21
N LYS A 337 11.67 -21.19 2.10
CA LYS A 337 11.02 -20.50 3.23
C LYS A 337 11.98 -19.75 4.16
N THR A 338 13.15 -19.37 3.66
CA THR A 338 14.03 -18.38 4.30
C THR A 338 13.40 -16.99 4.22
N SER A 339 12.70 -16.70 3.13
CA SER A 339 11.85 -15.50 2.95
C SER A 339 10.41 -15.89 2.63
N ASP A 340 9.45 -15.02 2.95
CA ASP A 340 8.03 -15.28 2.65
C ASP A 340 7.63 -14.91 1.22
N ILE A 341 8.24 -13.84 0.69
CA ILE A 341 7.86 -13.23 -0.57
C ILE A 341 9.08 -12.81 -1.40
N VAL A 342 8.92 -12.83 -2.72
CA VAL A 342 9.85 -12.22 -3.68
C VAL A 342 9.07 -11.54 -4.80
N LEU A 343 9.50 -10.35 -5.23
CA LEU A 343 8.94 -9.70 -6.41
C LEU A 343 9.72 -10.16 -7.65
N VAL A 344 9.00 -10.60 -8.68
CA VAL A 344 9.58 -10.92 -9.99
C VAL A 344 8.88 -10.13 -11.09
N ASP A 345 9.63 -9.80 -12.15
CA ASP A 345 9.07 -9.19 -13.35
C ASP A 345 8.27 -10.20 -14.18
N GLN A 346 7.45 -9.68 -15.10
CA GLN A 346 6.60 -10.48 -15.98
C GLN A 346 7.36 -11.52 -16.79
N ASP A 347 8.63 -11.26 -17.10
CA ASP A 347 9.47 -12.15 -17.90
C ASP A 347 10.03 -13.34 -17.10
N LEU A 348 10.06 -13.23 -15.76
CA LEU A 348 10.52 -14.28 -14.85
C LEU A 348 9.38 -15.05 -14.21
N ARG A 349 8.14 -14.68 -14.52
CA ARG A 349 6.94 -15.28 -13.95
C ARG A 349 6.89 -16.80 -14.13
N ILE A 350 7.16 -17.30 -15.33
CA ILE A 350 7.16 -18.76 -15.61
C ILE A 350 8.28 -19.46 -14.85
N LYS A 351 9.48 -18.86 -14.81
CA LYS A 351 10.63 -19.40 -14.07
C LYS A 351 10.28 -19.54 -12.59
N ALA A 352 9.75 -18.50 -11.95
CA ALA A 352 9.34 -18.52 -10.55
C ALA A 352 8.31 -19.62 -10.25
N GLN A 353 7.29 -19.78 -11.10
CA GLN A 353 6.26 -20.81 -10.88
C GLN A 353 6.77 -22.23 -11.12
N ARG A 354 7.43 -22.47 -12.24
CA ARG A 354 7.80 -23.83 -12.66
C ARG A 354 9.07 -24.32 -11.98
N ASP A 355 10.09 -23.48 -11.93
CA ASP A 355 11.43 -23.87 -11.49
C ASP A 355 11.56 -23.74 -9.97
N TYR A 356 10.91 -22.74 -9.36
CA TYR A 356 10.95 -22.47 -7.91
C TYR A 356 9.65 -22.82 -7.17
N LYS A 357 8.63 -23.32 -7.87
CA LYS A 357 7.32 -23.73 -7.29
C LYS A 357 6.63 -22.61 -6.50
N LEU A 358 6.87 -21.36 -6.89
CA LEU A 358 6.26 -20.19 -6.27
C LEU A 358 4.89 -19.89 -6.90
N GLU A 359 4.03 -19.21 -6.17
CA GLU A 359 2.69 -18.85 -6.61
C GLU A 359 2.48 -17.32 -6.58
N PRO A 360 1.73 -16.73 -7.54
CA PRO A 360 1.21 -15.37 -7.40
C PRO A 360 0.44 -15.19 -6.10
N LEU A 361 0.64 -14.05 -5.44
CA LEU A 361 -0.31 -13.55 -4.44
C LEU A 361 -0.89 -12.19 -4.81
N LEU A 362 -0.03 -11.24 -5.17
CA LEU A 362 -0.38 -9.87 -5.51
C LEU A 362 0.39 -9.42 -6.76
N PHE A 363 -0.13 -8.39 -7.41
CA PHE A 363 0.36 -7.90 -8.69
C PHE A 363 0.42 -6.39 -8.66
N GLU A 364 1.48 -5.83 -9.22
CA GLU A 364 1.56 -4.39 -9.44
C GLU A 364 0.54 -3.97 -10.50
N TYR A 365 -0.26 -2.94 -10.23
CA TYR A 365 -1.28 -2.48 -11.14
C TYR A 365 -1.15 -0.98 -11.45
N SER A 366 -1.44 -0.63 -12.70
CA SER A 366 -1.55 0.75 -13.20
C SER A 366 -2.81 0.89 -14.04
N LYS A 367 -3.51 2.03 -13.98
CA LYS A 367 -4.65 2.32 -14.87
C LYS A 367 -4.18 2.63 -16.29
N GLU A 368 -3.04 3.29 -16.41
CA GLU A 368 -2.42 3.63 -17.69
C GLU A 368 -1.88 2.36 -18.38
N MET A 369 -2.21 2.19 -19.67
CA MET A 369 -1.94 0.98 -20.47
C MET A 369 -0.45 0.68 -20.62
N HIS A 370 0.36 1.68 -20.97
CA HIS A 370 1.78 1.54 -21.26
C HIS A 370 2.63 1.27 -20.01
N ASN A 371 2.10 1.65 -18.84
CA ASN A 371 2.66 1.25 -17.56
C ASN A 371 2.40 -0.22 -17.22
N ARG A 372 1.45 -0.89 -17.88
CA ARG A 372 1.29 -2.35 -17.85
C ARG A 372 2.17 -3.00 -18.91
N TYR A 373 2.37 -4.32 -18.82
CA TYR A 373 2.99 -5.06 -19.91
C TYR A 373 1.91 -5.50 -20.91
N VAL A 374 1.76 -4.74 -22.00
CA VAL A 374 0.78 -5.03 -23.06
C VAL A 374 1.50 -5.44 -24.32
N THR A 375 1.32 -6.68 -24.76
CA THR A 375 2.00 -7.21 -25.95
C THR A 375 1.30 -6.73 -27.23
N VAL A 376 2.03 -5.99 -28.06
CA VAL A 376 1.61 -5.56 -29.39
C VAL A 376 2.46 -6.25 -30.46
N ALA A 377 1.89 -6.45 -31.64
CA ALA A 377 2.59 -7.02 -32.80
C ALA A 377 2.92 -5.92 -33.80
N ILE A 378 4.16 -5.88 -34.28
CA ILE A 378 4.66 -4.84 -35.18
C ILE A 378 5.28 -5.49 -36.41
N THR A 379 4.99 -4.94 -37.57
CA THR A 379 5.53 -5.40 -38.85
C THR A 379 5.86 -4.20 -39.75
N HIS A 380 6.71 -4.43 -40.75
CA HIS A 380 6.93 -3.46 -41.81
C HIS A 380 5.67 -3.31 -42.67
N LYS A 381 5.39 -2.11 -43.18
CA LYS A 381 4.19 -1.83 -43.99
C LYS A 381 4.11 -2.65 -45.26
N ASP A 382 5.25 -2.95 -45.88
CA ASP A 382 5.34 -3.76 -47.10
C ASP A 382 4.87 -5.20 -46.90
N LYS A 383 4.87 -5.69 -45.66
CA LYS A 383 4.40 -7.04 -45.35
C LYS A 383 2.89 -7.01 -45.11
N THR A 384 2.13 -7.57 -46.03
CA THR A 384 0.68 -7.74 -45.91
C THR A 384 0.37 -8.97 -45.06
N ILE A 385 -0.26 -8.75 -43.90
CA ILE A 385 -0.70 -9.80 -42.97
C ILE A 385 -2.18 -9.55 -42.71
N SER A 386 -3.03 -10.48 -43.12
CA SER A 386 -4.49 -10.41 -42.95
C SER A 386 -4.96 -11.37 -41.85
N THR A 387 -4.42 -12.58 -41.82
CA THR A 387 -4.75 -13.63 -40.84
C THR A 387 -3.55 -13.95 -39.96
N PHE A 388 -3.80 -14.60 -38.82
CA PHE A 388 -2.71 -15.05 -37.95
C PHE A 388 -1.88 -16.15 -38.61
N ASP A 389 -2.45 -16.94 -39.52
CA ASP A 389 -1.71 -17.98 -40.24
C ASP A 389 -0.76 -17.43 -41.31
N ASP A 390 -0.92 -16.18 -41.75
CA ASP A 390 -0.03 -15.53 -42.71
C ASP A 390 1.39 -15.31 -42.16
N ILE A 391 1.56 -15.34 -40.83
CA ILE A 391 2.88 -15.23 -40.17
C ILE A 391 3.53 -16.60 -39.89
N TYR A 392 2.91 -17.70 -40.31
CA TYR A 392 3.54 -19.02 -40.27
C TYR A 392 4.86 -19.02 -41.06
N ASN A 393 5.89 -19.68 -40.51
CA ASN A 393 7.25 -19.74 -41.07
C ASN A 393 7.92 -18.36 -41.31
N SER A 394 7.36 -17.28 -40.78
CA SER A 394 8.02 -15.97 -40.79
C SER A 394 9.15 -15.92 -39.77
N LYS A 395 10.11 -15.00 -39.96
CA LYS A 395 11.12 -14.69 -38.95
C LYS A 395 10.49 -13.81 -37.86
N VAL A 396 10.47 -14.27 -36.62
CA VAL A 396 9.94 -13.48 -35.48
C VAL A 396 11.08 -12.95 -34.60
N CYS A 397 10.88 -11.76 -34.04
CA CYS A 397 11.72 -11.21 -32.97
C CYS A 397 10.92 -11.19 -31.65
N LEU A 398 11.39 -11.93 -30.64
CA LEU A 398 10.81 -11.94 -29.31
C LEU A 398 11.81 -11.42 -28.25
N PRO A 399 11.34 -10.66 -27.24
CA PRO A 399 12.16 -10.07 -26.18
C PRO A 399 12.98 -11.09 -25.39
N SER A 400 12.33 -12.18 -25.01
CA SER A 400 12.84 -13.17 -24.07
C SER A 400 12.10 -14.49 -24.23
N TYR A 401 12.83 -15.59 -24.12
CA TYR A 401 12.28 -16.94 -24.04
C TYR A 401 11.50 -17.07 -22.73
N GLU A 402 10.26 -17.60 -22.83
CA GLU A 402 9.33 -17.76 -21.70
C GLU A 402 8.91 -16.47 -20.98
N GLY A 403 9.28 -15.30 -21.51
CA GLY A 403 8.77 -14.02 -21.02
C GLY A 403 7.35 -13.72 -21.47
N ALA A 404 6.82 -12.57 -21.07
CA ALA A 404 5.41 -12.25 -21.26
C ALA A 404 5.00 -12.20 -22.75
N ALA A 405 5.82 -11.62 -23.62
CA ALA A 405 5.55 -11.59 -25.06
C ALA A 405 5.58 -13.01 -25.68
N PHE A 406 6.48 -13.88 -25.22
CA PHE A 406 6.55 -15.26 -25.68
C PHE A 406 5.26 -16.02 -25.33
N ILE A 407 4.82 -15.96 -24.07
CA ILE A 407 3.59 -16.61 -23.62
C ILE A 407 2.36 -16.05 -24.34
N SER A 408 2.32 -14.73 -24.55
CA SER A 408 1.27 -14.06 -25.32
C SER A 408 1.14 -14.62 -26.74
N VAL A 409 2.26 -14.87 -27.42
CA VAL A 409 2.29 -15.43 -28.78
C VAL A 409 1.92 -16.91 -28.78
N VAL A 410 2.42 -17.70 -27.83
CA VAL A 410 2.01 -19.11 -27.66
C VAL A 410 0.49 -19.21 -27.49
N GLN A 411 -0.09 -18.35 -26.66
CA GLN A 411 -1.54 -18.30 -26.47
C GLN A 411 -2.28 -17.86 -27.74
N ALA A 412 -1.76 -16.85 -28.46
CA ALA A 412 -2.35 -16.42 -29.72
C ALA A 412 -2.30 -17.50 -30.82
N ILE A 413 -1.24 -18.31 -30.90
CA ILE A 413 -1.18 -19.48 -31.80
C ILE A 413 -2.30 -20.46 -31.44
N LYS A 414 -2.46 -20.80 -30.15
CA LYS A 414 -3.52 -21.71 -29.69
C LYS A 414 -4.93 -21.17 -29.99
N ASP A 415 -5.13 -19.86 -29.90
CA ASP A 415 -6.46 -19.26 -30.07
C ASP A 415 -6.81 -19.02 -31.54
N LEU A 416 -5.89 -18.45 -32.32
CA LEU A 416 -6.16 -17.85 -33.63
C LEU A 416 -5.68 -18.65 -34.83
N SER A 417 -4.65 -19.48 -34.67
CA SER A 417 -4.10 -20.26 -35.79
C SER A 417 -4.93 -21.51 -36.05
N ALA A 418 -5.00 -21.98 -37.30
CA ALA A 418 -5.45 -23.34 -37.59
C ALA A 418 -4.48 -24.41 -37.04
N ARG A 419 -3.23 -24.05 -36.71
CA ARG A 419 -2.13 -24.91 -36.28
C ARG A 419 -1.92 -24.89 -34.75
N LYS A 420 -3.01 -25.01 -33.99
CA LYS A 420 -3.07 -24.78 -32.53
C LYS A 420 -2.12 -25.62 -31.66
N TYR A 421 -1.59 -26.72 -32.18
CA TYR A 421 -0.75 -27.67 -31.45
C TYR A 421 0.74 -27.61 -31.81
N VAL A 422 1.15 -26.59 -32.58
CA VAL A 422 2.54 -26.43 -32.99
C VAL A 422 3.29 -25.60 -31.94
N SER A 423 4.49 -26.03 -31.56
CA SER A 423 5.37 -25.27 -30.67
C SER A 423 5.80 -23.96 -31.33
N LEU A 424 6.18 -22.95 -30.55
CA LEU A 424 6.60 -21.66 -31.10
C LEU A 424 7.79 -21.80 -32.08
N ARG A 425 8.75 -22.68 -31.77
CA ARG A 425 9.88 -23.01 -32.67
C ARG A 425 9.45 -23.76 -33.94
N GLY A 426 8.36 -24.52 -33.90
CA GLY A 426 7.80 -25.18 -35.08
C GLY A 426 6.91 -24.27 -35.92
N TYR A 427 6.36 -23.21 -35.32
CA TYR A 427 5.47 -22.28 -35.99
C TYR A 427 6.23 -21.23 -36.81
N PHE A 428 7.31 -20.69 -36.24
CA PHE A 428 8.14 -19.68 -36.88
C PHE A 428 9.38 -20.28 -37.54
N SER A 429 10.04 -19.48 -38.38
CA SER A 429 11.30 -19.88 -39.03
C SER A 429 12.37 -20.21 -38.00
N GLN A 430 13.23 -21.19 -38.28
CA GLN A 430 14.43 -21.47 -37.47
C GLN A 430 15.42 -20.28 -37.42
N LYS A 431 15.28 -19.31 -38.33
CA LYS A 431 16.05 -18.05 -38.33
C LYS A 431 15.48 -16.97 -37.40
N SER A 432 14.44 -17.28 -36.64
CA SER A 432 13.82 -16.36 -35.69
C SER A 432 14.73 -16.06 -34.51
N CYS A 433 14.59 -14.85 -33.95
CA CYS A 433 15.31 -14.41 -32.78
C CYS A 433 14.41 -14.59 -31.56
N LEU A 434 14.66 -15.67 -30.81
CA LEU A 434 14.03 -15.94 -29.53
C LEU A 434 15.13 -15.80 -28.48
N TRP A 435 15.32 -14.58 -27.94
CA TRP A 435 16.47 -14.34 -27.06
C TRP A 435 16.35 -15.20 -25.79
N GLN A 436 17.37 -16.01 -25.51
CA GLN A 436 17.43 -16.88 -24.34
C GLN A 436 18.81 -16.71 -23.69
N PRO A 437 18.89 -16.62 -22.35
CA PRO A 437 20.17 -16.66 -21.65
C PRO A 437 20.94 -17.93 -22.04
N ASN A 438 22.20 -17.79 -22.45
CA ASN A 438 23.09 -18.89 -22.85
C ASN A 438 22.57 -19.77 -24.01
N GLY A 439 21.64 -19.26 -24.83
CA GLY A 439 21.14 -20.00 -25.99
C GLY A 439 22.20 -20.15 -27.09
N HIS A 440 22.38 -21.37 -27.60
CA HIS A 440 23.30 -21.71 -28.70
C HIS A 440 22.84 -21.20 -30.10
N GLY A 441 22.20 -20.03 -30.19
CA GLY A 441 21.47 -19.56 -31.37
C GLY A 441 22.05 -18.31 -32.07
N THR A 442 21.42 -17.94 -33.19
CA THR A 442 21.72 -16.78 -34.08
C THR A 442 21.28 -15.42 -33.54
N CYS A 443 20.71 -15.37 -32.33
CA CYS A 443 20.12 -14.17 -31.75
C CYS A 443 21.17 -13.43 -30.91
N LYS A 444 21.60 -12.25 -31.36
CA LYS A 444 22.61 -11.44 -30.66
C LYS A 444 22.07 -10.91 -29.34
N ASP A 445 22.94 -10.69 -28.36
CA ASP A 445 22.56 -10.06 -27.08
C ASP A 445 21.95 -8.67 -27.23
N GLU A 446 22.31 -7.94 -28.29
CA GLU A 446 21.72 -6.65 -28.65
C GLU A 446 20.21 -6.73 -28.98
N TYR A 447 19.68 -7.93 -29.22
CA TYR A 447 18.26 -8.18 -29.47
C TYR A 447 17.49 -8.63 -28.22
N ARG A 448 18.14 -8.62 -27.04
CA ARG A 448 17.50 -8.88 -25.75
C ARG A 448 16.44 -7.82 -25.39
N GLY A 449 15.33 -8.28 -24.82
CA GLY A 449 14.27 -7.42 -24.28
C GLY A 449 13.45 -6.74 -25.38
N ASP A 450 12.40 -6.00 -24.99
CA ASP A 450 11.47 -5.38 -25.94
C ASP A 450 12.16 -4.44 -26.93
N LEU A 451 13.10 -3.63 -26.45
CA LEU A 451 13.88 -2.73 -27.29
C LEU A 451 14.76 -3.50 -28.29
N GLY A 452 15.37 -4.60 -27.86
CA GLY A 452 16.17 -5.46 -28.72
C GLY A 452 15.35 -6.21 -29.76
N ALA A 453 14.16 -6.69 -29.39
CA ALA A 453 13.23 -7.31 -30.31
C ALA A 453 12.72 -6.31 -31.38
N LEU A 454 12.46 -5.05 -30.99
CA LEU A 454 12.17 -3.98 -31.94
C LEU A 454 13.36 -3.74 -32.88
N ARG A 455 14.57 -3.68 -32.34
CA ARG A 455 15.80 -3.51 -33.13
C ARG A 455 15.99 -4.65 -34.14
N CYS A 456 15.72 -5.90 -33.75
CA CYS A 456 15.78 -7.08 -34.62
C CYS A 456 14.84 -6.93 -35.84
N LEU A 457 13.64 -6.37 -35.65
CA LEU A 457 12.73 -6.06 -36.75
C LEU A 457 13.26 -4.90 -37.61
N VAL A 458 13.74 -3.84 -36.99
CA VAL A 458 14.24 -2.65 -37.70
C VAL A 458 15.46 -2.96 -38.57
N GLU A 459 16.36 -3.82 -38.11
CA GLU A 459 17.53 -4.27 -38.86
C GLU A 459 17.22 -5.39 -39.90
N GLY A 460 15.94 -5.71 -40.11
CA GLY A 460 15.48 -6.69 -41.11
C GLY A 460 15.80 -8.15 -40.79
N LYS A 461 16.09 -8.46 -39.52
CA LYS A 461 16.36 -9.84 -39.08
C LYS A 461 15.08 -10.61 -38.76
N GLY A 462 14.03 -9.91 -38.37
CA GLY A 462 12.66 -10.43 -38.30
C GLY A 462 11.76 -9.77 -39.31
N ASP A 463 10.66 -10.46 -39.60
CA ASP A 463 9.56 -9.93 -40.40
C ASP A 463 8.42 -9.42 -39.50
N ILE A 464 8.39 -9.82 -38.23
CA ILE A 464 7.42 -9.40 -37.22
C ILE A 464 8.09 -9.40 -35.84
N ALA A 465 7.76 -8.42 -34.99
CA ALA A 465 8.18 -8.38 -33.59
C ALA A 465 6.96 -8.31 -32.67
N PHE A 466 7.04 -8.96 -31.52
CA PHE A 466 6.04 -8.84 -30.46
C PHE A 466 6.69 -8.22 -29.24
N ILE A 467 6.28 -7.00 -28.90
CA ILE A 467 6.93 -6.20 -27.85
C ILE A 467 5.89 -5.52 -26.96
N SER A 468 6.34 -4.93 -25.87
CA SER A 468 5.53 -4.08 -25.01
C SER A 468 5.08 -2.78 -25.69
N SER A 469 3.86 -2.36 -25.38
CA SER A 469 3.22 -1.19 -26.00
C SER A 469 3.95 0.13 -25.72
N ASP A 470 4.63 0.26 -24.58
CA ASP A 470 5.39 1.46 -24.23
C ASP A 470 6.62 1.64 -25.11
N VAL A 471 7.31 0.55 -25.44
CA VAL A 471 8.45 0.60 -26.38
C VAL A 471 7.99 1.02 -27.77
N PHE A 472 6.84 0.52 -28.23
CA PHE A 472 6.27 0.96 -29.50
C PHE A 472 5.85 2.44 -29.47
N LYS A 473 5.21 2.90 -28.39
CA LYS A 473 4.85 4.31 -28.21
C LYS A 473 6.10 5.20 -28.28
N ASN A 474 7.14 4.86 -27.52
CA ASN A 474 8.39 5.61 -27.51
C ASN A 474 9.08 5.63 -28.89
N PHE A 475 8.98 4.55 -29.67
CA PHE A 475 9.50 4.51 -31.04
C PHE A 475 8.74 5.45 -31.97
N THR A 476 7.41 5.44 -31.93
CA THR A 476 6.56 6.23 -32.85
C THR A 476 6.58 7.73 -32.57
N VAL A 477 6.87 8.15 -31.34
CA VAL A 477 7.05 9.58 -30.98
C VAL A 477 8.51 10.05 -31.12
N GLY A 478 9.42 9.19 -31.56
CA GLY A 478 10.84 9.53 -31.71
C GLY A 478 11.58 9.74 -30.40
N ALA A 479 11.08 9.20 -29.28
CA ALA A 479 11.72 9.32 -27.96
C ALA A 479 12.93 8.39 -27.79
N LEU A 480 13.10 7.39 -28.66
CA LEU A 480 14.23 6.45 -28.61
C LEU A 480 15.53 7.09 -29.13
N ASN A 481 16.47 7.36 -28.24
CA ASN A 481 17.76 7.98 -28.57
C ASN A 481 18.84 6.96 -29.01
N TYR A 482 18.51 6.05 -29.94
CA TYR A 482 19.44 5.05 -30.46
C TYR A 482 19.75 5.25 -31.94
N PRO A 483 20.99 5.01 -32.43
CA PRO A 483 21.33 5.20 -33.84
C PRO A 483 20.45 4.42 -34.82
N TRP A 484 20.20 3.13 -34.55
CA TRP A 484 19.34 2.27 -35.38
C TRP A 484 17.87 2.76 -35.42
N ALA A 485 17.39 3.34 -34.32
CA ALA A 485 16.03 3.89 -34.24
C ALA A 485 15.91 5.24 -34.97
N LYS A 486 16.95 6.08 -34.95
CA LYS A 486 16.97 7.37 -35.66
C LYS A 486 17.11 7.21 -37.18
N LEU A 487 17.85 6.20 -37.61
CA LEU A 487 18.05 5.90 -39.03
C LEU A 487 16.83 5.24 -39.67
N SER A 488 15.92 4.70 -38.86
CA SER A 488 14.67 4.12 -39.35
C SER A 488 13.56 5.16 -39.32
N ASN A 489 12.69 5.12 -40.32
CA ASN A 489 11.48 5.92 -40.32
C ASN A 489 10.37 5.11 -39.63
N TYR A 490 9.99 5.51 -38.41
CA TYR A 490 8.96 4.83 -37.63
C TYR A 490 7.62 4.70 -38.38
N LYS A 491 7.36 5.57 -39.36
CA LYS A 491 6.17 5.51 -40.21
C LYS A 491 6.18 4.31 -41.17
N ASP A 492 7.29 3.60 -41.34
CA ASP A 492 7.38 2.43 -42.20
C ASP A 492 6.91 1.15 -41.48
N TYR A 493 6.65 1.25 -40.18
CA TYR A 493 6.15 0.16 -39.34
C TYR A 493 4.67 0.40 -38.99
N ARG A 494 3.95 -0.70 -38.75
CA ARG A 494 2.54 -0.67 -38.33
C ARG A 494 2.24 -1.74 -37.31
N LEU A 495 1.20 -1.50 -36.51
CA LEU A 495 0.60 -2.51 -35.66
C LEU A 495 -0.13 -3.56 -36.50
N TYR A 496 0.06 -4.81 -36.14
CA TYR A 496 -0.76 -5.93 -36.57
C TYR A 496 -1.74 -6.27 -35.44
N CYS A 497 -3.04 -6.30 -35.77
CA CYS A 497 -4.12 -6.47 -34.81
C CYS A 497 -4.81 -7.84 -34.99
N PRO A 498 -4.24 -8.92 -34.43
CA PRO A 498 -4.72 -10.28 -34.72
C PRO A 498 -6.12 -10.56 -34.14
N TYR A 499 -6.49 -9.88 -33.05
CA TYR A 499 -7.83 -9.93 -32.45
C TYR A 499 -8.76 -8.82 -32.95
N GLY A 500 -8.38 -8.13 -34.04
CA GLY A 500 -9.12 -6.97 -34.55
C GLY A 500 -8.84 -5.68 -33.76
N LYS A 501 -9.62 -4.65 -34.06
CA LYS A 501 -9.54 -3.35 -33.37
C LYS A 501 -10.09 -3.46 -31.95
N ASN A 502 -9.64 -2.57 -31.07
CA ASN A 502 -10.20 -2.45 -29.74
C ASN A 502 -11.67 -2.03 -29.79
N ASP A 503 -12.44 -2.45 -28.79
CA ASP A 503 -13.80 -1.97 -28.58
C ASP A 503 -13.84 -0.44 -28.46
N LYS A 504 -14.94 0.17 -28.90
CA LYS A 504 -15.12 1.63 -28.92
C LYS A 504 -14.90 2.30 -27.55
N HIS A 505 -15.13 1.58 -26.46
CA HIS A 505 -14.98 2.04 -25.08
C HIS A 505 -13.74 1.46 -24.36
N SER A 506 -12.83 0.82 -25.11
CA SER A 506 -11.61 0.28 -24.53
C SER A 506 -10.72 1.38 -23.98
N LYS A 507 -10.12 1.13 -22.81
CA LYS A 507 -9.09 1.99 -22.22
C LYS A 507 -7.71 1.82 -22.87
N PHE A 508 -7.56 0.87 -23.78
CA PHE A 508 -6.29 0.56 -24.44
C PHE A 508 -6.14 1.40 -25.71
N GLU A 509 -5.05 2.17 -25.79
CA GLU A 509 -4.67 2.97 -26.97
C GLU A 509 -4.43 2.09 -28.20
N TYR A 510 -3.76 0.94 -28.04
CA TYR A 510 -3.40 0.03 -29.13
C TYR A 510 -4.17 -1.29 -29.09
N CYS A 511 -4.45 -1.83 -30.27
CA CYS A 511 -4.79 -3.24 -30.40
C CYS A 511 -3.62 -4.09 -29.87
N HIS A 512 -3.94 -5.20 -29.20
CA HIS A 512 -2.95 -5.99 -28.49
C HIS A 512 -3.34 -7.47 -28.50
N LEU A 513 -2.35 -8.32 -28.22
CA LEU A 513 -2.58 -9.75 -28.00
C LEU A 513 -3.11 -9.95 -26.58
N HIS A 514 -2.24 -9.84 -25.60
CA HIS A 514 -2.55 -10.03 -24.18
C HIS A 514 -1.88 -8.95 -23.34
N TRP A 515 -2.32 -8.81 -22.10
CA TRP A 515 -1.68 -7.93 -21.12
C TRP A 515 -1.46 -8.62 -19.78
N THR A 516 -0.48 -8.14 -19.03
CA THR A 516 -0.20 -8.53 -17.65
C THR A 516 0.42 -7.38 -16.86
N SER A 517 0.51 -7.55 -15.55
CA SER A 517 1.24 -6.66 -14.65
C SER A 517 2.75 -6.75 -14.90
N ARG A 518 3.50 -5.68 -14.59
CA ARG A 518 4.97 -5.69 -14.73
C ARG A 518 5.64 -6.49 -13.62
N GLY A 519 5.24 -6.29 -12.37
CA GLY A 519 5.71 -7.10 -11.26
C GLY A 519 4.65 -7.96 -10.62
N HIS A 520 5.12 -9.09 -10.11
CA HIS A 520 4.34 -10.16 -9.50
C HIS A 520 4.98 -10.51 -8.15
N ILE A 521 4.20 -10.35 -7.08
CA ILE A 521 4.62 -10.76 -5.74
C ILE A 521 4.36 -12.25 -5.63
N MET A 522 5.45 -13.01 -5.58
CA MET A 522 5.47 -14.46 -5.53
C MET A 522 5.65 -14.91 -4.09
N VAL A 523 4.96 -15.98 -3.71
CA VAL A 523 5.03 -16.60 -2.39
C VAL A 523 5.27 -18.09 -2.52
N HIS A 524 5.85 -18.71 -1.49
CA HIS A 524 5.91 -20.16 -1.43
C HIS A 524 4.52 -20.77 -1.20
N ASN A 525 4.42 -22.10 -1.31
CA ASN A 525 3.21 -22.82 -0.93
C ASN A 525 3.01 -22.79 0.60
N ALA A 526 2.47 -21.67 1.10
CA ALA A 526 2.17 -21.41 2.50
C ALA A 526 0.72 -21.80 2.84
N SER A 527 0.39 -21.84 4.13
CA SER A 527 -0.98 -22.00 4.60
C SER A 527 -1.87 -20.84 4.11
N LEU A 528 -3.18 -21.08 4.01
CA LEU A 528 -4.12 -20.02 3.64
C LEU A 528 -4.06 -18.83 4.61
N THR A 529 -3.91 -19.09 5.91
CA THR A 529 -3.72 -18.07 6.95
C THR A 529 -2.51 -17.20 6.64
N ARG A 530 -1.36 -17.79 6.33
CA ARG A 530 -0.14 -17.04 6.02
C ARG A 530 -0.26 -16.24 4.73
N LYS A 531 -0.85 -16.81 3.67
CA LYS A 531 -1.12 -16.07 2.42
C LYS A 531 -2.03 -14.87 2.66
N ASN A 532 -3.05 -15.03 3.49
CA ASN A 532 -3.97 -13.97 3.84
C ASN A 532 -3.31 -12.86 4.68
N GLU A 533 -2.42 -13.22 5.63
CA GLU A 533 -1.60 -12.24 6.36
C GLU A 533 -0.75 -11.40 5.43
N ILE A 534 0.04 -12.07 4.56
CA ILE A 534 0.91 -11.40 3.60
C ILE A 534 0.07 -10.48 2.69
N HIS A 535 -1.08 -10.98 2.21
CA HIS A 535 -2.00 -10.21 1.38
C HIS A 535 -2.46 -8.92 2.09
N ASN A 536 -3.02 -9.04 3.30
CA ASN A 536 -3.55 -7.90 4.02
C ASN A 536 -2.46 -6.91 4.40
N THR A 537 -1.31 -7.38 4.88
CA THR A 537 -0.16 -6.52 5.23
C THR A 537 0.27 -5.66 4.06
N LEU A 538 0.48 -6.26 2.89
CA LEU A 538 0.89 -5.54 1.69
C LEU A 538 -0.21 -4.59 1.17
N ARG A 539 -1.49 -4.94 1.38
CA ARG A 539 -2.63 -4.06 1.03
C ARG A 539 -2.78 -2.90 2.00
N ASP A 540 -2.47 -3.08 3.28
CA ASP A 540 -2.44 -2.00 4.28
C ASP A 540 -1.28 -1.04 4.00
N MET A 541 -0.09 -1.56 3.66
CA MET A 541 1.02 -0.73 3.17
C MET A 541 0.63 0.06 1.93
N ASP A 542 0.03 -0.57 0.92
CA ASP A 542 -0.44 0.10 -0.29
C ASP A 542 -1.48 1.19 0.02
N ARG A 543 -2.40 0.92 0.96
CA ARG A 543 -3.38 1.92 1.40
C ARG A 543 -2.74 3.12 2.08
N LEU A 544 -1.67 2.94 2.85
CA LEU A 544 -1.04 3.99 3.66
C LEU A 544 0.10 4.73 2.94
N PHE A 545 0.83 4.03 2.08
CA PHE A 545 2.07 4.48 1.45
C PHE A 545 2.03 4.43 -0.09
N GLY A 546 0.98 3.86 -0.67
CA GLY A 546 0.73 3.86 -2.11
C GLY A 546 0.17 5.20 -2.60
N LYS A 547 -0.11 5.28 -3.91
CA LYS A 547 -0.50 6.55 -4.57
C LYS A 547 -1.94 6.97 -4.32
N ASP A 548 -2.79 6.04 -3.90
CA ASP A 548 -4.20 6.31 -3.62
C ASP A 548 -4.41 6.96 -2.23
N PHE A 549 -3.37 6.99 -1.36
CA PHE A 549 -3.46 7.65 -0.06
C PHE A 549 -3.54 9.18 -0.20
N LYS A 550 -4.59 9.76 0.39
CA LYS A 550 -4.87 11.20 0.28
C LYS A 550 -4.22 11.97 1.43
N ALA A 551 -2.96 12.37 1.24
CA ALA A 551 -2.29 13.32 2.11
C ALA A 551 -1.46 14.33 1.32
N HIS A 552 -1.23 15.51 1.90
CA HIS A 552 -0.37 16.54 1.30
C HIS A 552 1.09 16.08 1.17
N THR A 553 1.55 15.22 2.09
CA THR A 553 2.85 14.56 2.01
C THR A 553 2.75 13.18 2.66
N LEU A 554 3.15 12.15 1.91
CA LEU A 554 3.13 10.76 2.39
C LEU A 554 4.14 10.58 3.54
N PRO A 555 3.83 9.74 4.55
CA PRO A 555 4.84 9.31 5.52
C PRO A 555 6.02 8.63 4.82
N PHE A 556 5.70 7.76 3.87
CA PHE A 556 6.63 6.98 3.05
C PHE A 556 6.05 6.81 1.64
N THR A 557 6.89 6.86 0.60
CA THR A 557 6.46 6.55 -0.77
C THR A 557 6.82 5.12 -1.14
N MET A 558 5.81 4.25 -1.21
CA MET A 558 6.00 2.84 -1.57
C MET A 558 6.28 2.64 -3.07
N PHE A 559 5.65 3.44 -3.94
CA PHE A 559 5.84 3.38 -5.39
C PHE A 559 6.48 4.66 -5.92
N GLY A 560 7.79 4.64 -6.12
CA GLY A 560 8.53 5.76 -6.63
C GLY A 560 10.04 5.62 -6.46
N PRO A 561 10.80 6.61 -6.95
CA PRO A 561 12.24 6.55 -6.88
C PRO A 561 12.72 6.69 -5.42
N PHE A 562 13.66 5.82 -5.04
CA PHE A 562 14.34 5.86 -3.75
C PHE A 562 15.81 6.23 -3.94
N ASP A 563 16.26 7.29 -3.26
CA ASP A 563 17.64 7.80 -3.33
C ASP A 563 18.18 7.99 -4.77
N LYS A 564 17.34 8.59 -5.64
CA LYS A 564 17.57 8.80 -7.09
C LYS A 564 17.65 7.52 -7.93
N LYS A 565 17.41 6.35 -7.35
CA LYS A 565 17.24 5.10 -8.09
C LYS A 565 15.76 4.88 -8.36
N LYS A 566 15.44 4.49 -9.60
CA LYS A 566 14.08 4.15 -10.03
C LYS A 566 13.82 2.67 -9.83
N ASN A 567 12.55 2.31 -9.68
CA ASN A 567 12.06 0.94 -9.58
C ASN A 567 12.73 0.16 -8.44
N VAL A 568 12.84 0.78 -7.26
CA VAL A 568 13.43 0.14 -6.08
C VAL A 568 12.33 -0.66 -5.38
N ILE A 569 12.50 -1.98 -5.33
CA ILE A 569 11.48 -2.95 -4.93
C ILE A 569 10.34 -2.96 -5.95
N PHE A 570 9.49 -1.93 -5.99
CA PHE A 570 8.36 -1.82 -6.91
C PHE A 570 8.65 -0.89 -8.09
N HIS A 571 7.95 -1.07 -9.20
CA HIS A 571 8.00 -0.13 -10.32
C HIS A 571 7.44 1.24 -9.91
N ASP A 572 8.14 2.31 -10.29
CA ASP A 572 7.76 3.69 -9.94
C ASP A 572 6.34 4.05 -10.41
N ASN A 573 5.88 3.42 -11.50
CA ASN A 573 4.59 3.70 -12.12
C ASN A 573 3.43 2.87 -11.55
N THR A 574 3.69 2.01 -10.56
CA THR A 574 2.65 1.26 -9.85
C THR A 574 1.70 2.23 -9.13
N GLU A 575 0.40 1.98 -9.24
CA GLU A 575 -0.65 2.75 -8.56
C GLU A 575 -1.12 2.05 -7.28
N ASN A 576 -1.35 0.74 -7.37
CA ASN A 576 -1.77 -0.11 -6.25
C ASN A 576 -1.41 -1.59 -6.50
N LEU A 577 -1.53 -2.40 -5.44
CA LEU A 577 -1.31 -3.85 -5.48
C LEU A 577 -2.64 -4.59 -5.58
N LYS A 578 -2.89 -5.36 -6.64
CA LYS A 578 -4.14 -6.11 -6.81
C LYS A 578 -3.94 -7.60 -6.67
N ASN A 579 -4.96 -8.32 -6.19
CA ASN A 579 -5.03 -9.77 -6.38
C ASN A 579 -5.63 -10.10 -7.76
N VAL A 580 -5.63 -11.40 -8.13
CA VAL A 580 -6.20 -11.87 -9.40
C VAL A 580 -7.68 -11.46 -9.55
N ARG A 581 -8.48 -11.53 -8.49
CA ARG A 581 -9.91 -11.20 -8.55
C ARG A 581 -10.13 -9.73 -8.88
N ASP A 582 -9.31 -8.84 -8.33
CA ASP A 582 -9.40 -7.40 -8.56
C ASP A 582 -8.88 -6.99 -9.94
N LEU A 583 -7.94 -7.75 -10.51
CA LEU A 583 -7.53 -7.59 -11.91
C LEU A 583 -8.63 -8.03 -12.88
N LEU A 584 -9.32 -9.14 -12.59
CA LEU A 584 -10.43 -9.63 -13.42
C LEU A 584 -11.61 -8.64 -13.44
N LYS A 585 -11.81 -7.84 -12.38
CA LYS A 585 -12.81 -6.76 -12.34
C LYS A 585 -12.48 -5.56 -13.23
N ASP A 586 -11.24 -5.41 -13.72
CA ASP A 586 -10.87 -4.30 -14.62
C ASP A 586 -11.57 -4.41 -16.00
N ASN A 587 -12.22 -5.55 -16.29
CA ASN A 587 -12.95 -5.84 -17.53
C ASN A 587 -12.10 -5.66 -18.80
N ALA A 588 -10.77 -5.60 -18.66
CA ALA A 588 -9.83 -5.57 -19.77
C ALA A 588 -9.66 -6.99 -20.33
N PRO A 589 -10.09 -7.27 -21.57
CA PRO A 589 -10.02 -8.61 -22.14
C PRO A 589 -8.56 -9.08 -22.27
N ARG A 590 -8.37 -10.40 -22.37
CA ARG A 590 -7.07 -11.04 -22.67
C ARG A 590 -5.98 -10.77 -21.62
N PHE A 591 -6.37 -10.78 -20.34
CA PHE A 591 -5.43 -10.85 -19.22
C PHE A 591 -4.71 -12.22 -19.20
N MET A 592 -3.38 -12.23 -19.01
CA MET A 592 -2.52 -13.38 -19.27
C MET A 592 -2.51 -14.48 -18.18
N GLU A 593 -3.20 -14.31 -17.05
CA GLU A 593 -3.07 -15.22 -15.89
C GLU A 593 -3.36 -16.69 -16.23
N ASN A 594 -4.38 -16.96 -17.04
CA ASN A 594 -4.68 -18.32 -17.48
C ASN A 594 -3.57 -18.90 -18.37
N GLY A 595 -2.91 -18.06 -19.18
CA GLY A 595 -1.79 -18.44 -20.03
C GLY A 595 -0.57 -18.85 -19.20
N TYR A 596 -0.22 -18.05 -18.18
CA TYR A 596 0.87 -18.38 -17.26
C TYR A 596 0.62 -19.69 -16.52
N THR A 597 -0.54 -19.84 -15.89
CA THR A 597 -0.88 -21.04 -15.13
C THR A 597 -0.79 -22.30 -15.98
N LYS A 598 -1.39 -22.29 -17.18
CA LYS A 598 -1.33 -23.45 -18.09
C LYS A 598 0.08 -23.76 -18.53
N TYR A 599 0.86 -22.76 -18.94
CA TYR A 599 2.21 -22.97 -19.45
C TYR A 599 3.18 -23.44 -18.36
N SER A 600 3.04 -22.94 -17.13
CA SER A 600 3.89 -23.33 -15.99
C SER A 600 3.77 -24.82 -15.62
N LEU A 601 2.66 -25.46 -15.99
CA LEU A 601 2.42 -26.89 -15.77
C LEU A 601 2.94 -27.76 -16.93
N GLU A 602 3.27 -27.17 -18.08
CA GLU A 602 3.88 -27.91 -19.18
C GLU A 602 5.32 -28.26 -18.77
N PRO A 603 5.77 -29.53 -18.93
CA PRO A 603 7.16 -29.88 -18.66
C PRO A 603 8.07 -29.03 -19.53
N LYS A 604 9.22 -28.59 -18.99
CA LYS A 604 10.28 -28.01 -19.82
C LYS A 604 10.45 -28.95 -21.00
N ALA A 605 10.32 -28.43 -22.23
CA ALA A 605 10.78 -29.16 -23.38
C ALA A 605 12.22 -29.53 -23.02
N SER A 606 12.46 -30.81 -22.78
CA SER A 606 13.80 -31.31 -22.55
C SER A 606 14.67 -30.82 -23.70
N GLU A 607 15.96 -30.77 -23.47
CA GLU A 607 16.94 -30.95 -24.53
C GLU A 607 16.55 -32.22 -25.31
N VAL A 608 15.58 -32.11 -26.23
CA VAL A 608 15.24 -33.12 -27.23
C VAL A 608 16.29 -32.95 -28.31
N SER A 609 17.52 -33.28 -27.91
CA SER A 609 18.67 -33.54 -28.75
C SER A 609 19.31 -34.80 -28.18
N SER A 610 18.67 -35.92 -28.50
CA SER A 610 19.34 -37.20 -28.69
C SER A 610 18.95 -37.70 -30.07
#